data_AF-A0A7W0A6X0-F1
#
_entry.id   AF-A0A7W0A6X0-F1
#
_cell.length_a   1.000
_cell.length_b   1.000
_cell.length_c   1.000
_cell.angle_alpha   90.00
_cell.angle_beta   90.00
_cell.angle_gamma   90.00
#
_symmetry.space_group_name_H-M   'P 1'
#
loop_
_entity.id
_entity.type
_entity.pdbx_description
1 polymer ?
#
loop_
_entity_poly.entity_id
_entity_poly.type
_entity_poly.pdbx_seq_one_letter_code
_entity_poly.pdbx_strand_id
1 'polypeptide(L)' 'FYGRGDNGLARLVVDESRGVLVGATFTGPDVAEFVHAATIAIVGEVPLARLWHAIPAFPTRSEVWLRLLQKYGL' A
#
# COMPACT_ATOMS: atom_id res chain seq x y z
N PHE A 1 18.44 6.90 -1.18
CA PHE A 1 17.40 6.99 -0.14
C PHE A 1 18.08 7.09 1.22
N TYR A 2 17.75 8.10 2.02
CA TYR A 2 18.09 8.11 3.44
C TYR A 2 17.28 7.02 4.17
N GLY A 3 17.78 6.55 5.32
CA GLY A 3 17.20 5.41 6.05
C GLY A 3 17.38 4.07 5.32
N ARG A 4 18.60 3.82 4.85
CA ARG A 4 19.00 2.53 4.29
C ARG A 4 19.42 1.61 5.45
N GLY A 5 18.77 0.45 5.56
CA GLY A 5 18.98 -0.46 6.70
C GLY A 5 18.04 -0.21 7.87
N ASP A 6 17.27 0.89 7.83
CA ASP A 6 16.22 1.15 8.82
C ASP A 6 15.04 0.22 8.59
N ASN A 7 14.52 -0.30 9.70
CA ASN A 7 13.32 -1.13 9.68
C ASN A 7 12.08 -0.27 9.41
N GLY A 8 11.09 -0.88 8.75
CA GLY A 8 9.77 -0.29 8.54
C GLY A 8 8.71 -1.37 8.58
N LEU A 9 7.50 -0.98 8.94
CA LEU A 9 6.33 -1.84 8.96
C LEU A 9 5.27 -1.25 8.06
N ALA A 10 4.56 -2.12 7.35
CA ALA A 10 3.38 -1.77 6.59
C ALA A 10 2.28 -2.80 6.86
N ARG A 11 1.04 -2.31 7.00
CA ARG A 11 -0.15 -3.15 7.19
C ARG A 11 -1.30 -2.53 6.41
N LEU A 12 -2.05 -3.37 5.72
CA LEU A 12 -3.34 -3.04 5.13
C LEU A 12 -4.44 -3.75 5.93
N VAL A 13 -5.59 -3.10 6.04
CA VAL A 13 -6.82 -3.68 6.59
C VAL A 13 -7.83 -3.75 5.45
N VAL A 14 -8.32 -4.95 5.18
CA VAL A 14 -9.20 -5.25 4.06
C VAL A 14 -10.58 -5.62 4.60
N ASP A 15 -11.61 -5.08 3.99
CA ASP A 15 -12.96 -5.63 4.10
C ASP A 15 -13.11 -6.69 3.00
N GLU A 16 -13.01 -7.96 3.37
CA GLU A 16 -13.03 -9.08 2.41
C GLU A 16 -14.39 -9.26 1.75
N SER A 17 -15.48 -8.85 2.43
CA SER A 17 -16.83 -8.94 1.86
C SER A 17 -17.03 -7.98 0.69
N ARG A 18 -16.44 -6.78 0.78
CA ARG A 18 -16.48 -5.75 -0.26
C ARG A 18 -15.26 -5.77 -1.19
N GLY A 19 -14.18 -6.43 -0.78
CA GLY A 19 -12.92 -6.47 -1.52
C GLY A 19 -12.26 -5.10 -1.66
N VAL A 20 -12.27 -4.29 -0.60
CA VAL A 20 -11.70 -2.92 -0.58
C VAL A 20 -10.80 -2.70 0.64
N LEU A 21 -9.90 -1.72 0.55
CA LEU A 21 -9.13 -1.27 1.71
C LEU A 21 -10.00 -0.42 2.63
N VAL A 22 -9.93 -0.69 3.93
CA VAL A 22 -10.59 0.11 4.98
C VAL A 22 -9.60 0.74 5.97
N GLY A 23 -8.31 0.43 5.84
CA GLY A 23 -7.27 1.01 6.67
C GLY A 23 -5.87 0.68 6.17
N ALA A 24 -4.90 1.51 6.54
CA ALA A 24 -3.49 1.26 6.29
C ALA A 24 -2.61 1.89 7.38
N THR A 25 -1.44 1.30 7.62
CA THR A 25 -0.42 1.84 8.52
C THR A 25 0.94 1.66 7.89
N PHE A 26 1.77 2.70 7.91
CA PHE A 26 3.14 2.68 7.39
C PHE A 26 4.08 3.33 8.41
N THR A 27 5.25 2.74 8.61
CA THR A 27 6.32 3.28 9.45
C THR A 27 7.65 3.16 8.71
N GLY A 28 8.51 4.16 8.87
CA GLY A 28 9.80 4.24 8.20
C GLY A 28 9.99 5.55 7.42
N PRO A 29 11.14 5.72 6.75
CA PRO A 29 11.42 6.90 5.93
C PRO A 29 10.51 6.94 4.68
N ASP A 30 10.18 8.16 4.25
CA ASP A 30 9.49 8.45 2.98
C ASP A 30 8.10 7.79 2.83
N VAL A 31 7.34 7.64 3.94
CA VAL A 31 6.02 6.97 3.92
C VAL A 31 4.84 7.89 3.64
N ALA A 32 5.03 9.21 3.58
CA ALA A 32 3.95 10.18 3.41
C ALA A 32 3.14 9.93 2.12
N GLU A 33 3.81 9.67 1.01
CA GLU A 33 3.18 9.35 -0.28
C GLU A 33 2.37 8.04 -0.22
N PHE A 34 2.78 7.08 0.63
CA PHE A 34 2.02 5.82 0.79
C PHE A 34 0.72 6.08 1.55
N VAL A 35 0.76 6.93 2.57
CA VAL A 35 -0.45 7.34 3.31
C VAL A 35 -1.42 8.07 2.38
N HIS A 36 -0.92 8.92 1.49
CA HIS A 36 -1.76 9.60 0.51
C HIS A 36 -2.42 8.60 -0.45
N ALA A 37 -1.66 7.68 -1.04
CA ALA A 37 -2.19 6.62 -1.90
C ALA A 37 -3.23 5.73 -1.17
N ALA A 38 -2.98 5.37 0.09
CA ALA A 38 -3.93 4.62 0.90
C ALA A 38 -5.22 5.40 1.14
N THR A 39 -5.11 6.70 1.41
CA THR A 39 -6.28 7.57 1.59
C THR A 39 -7.15 7.55 0.33
N ILE A 40 -6.55 7.72 -0.85
CA ILE A 40 -7.27 7.67 -2.13
C ILE A 40 -7.95 6.30 -2.33
N ALA A 41 -7.24 5.20 -2.09
CA ALA A 41 -7.78 3.86 -2.26
C ALA A 41 -8.96 3.57 -1.30
N ILE A 42 -8.86 4.03 -0.05
CA ILE A 42 -9.89 3.86 0.99
C ILE A 42 -11.12 4.73 0.70
N VAL A 43 -10.93 6.05 0.51
CA VAL A 43 -12.07 6.98 0.31
C VAL A 43 -12.75 6.75 -1.04
N GLY A 44 -12.00 6.29 -2.05
CA GLY A 44 -12.53 5.92 -3.34
C GLY A 44 -13.12 4.51 -3.39
N GLU A 45 -13.09 3.76 -2.29
CA GLU A 45 -13.50 2.35 -2.20
C GLU A 45 -12.99 1.53 -3.39
N VAL A 46 -11.71 1.70 -3.74
CA VAL A 46 -11.15 1.10 -4.95
C VAL A 46 -11.13 -0.43 -4.77
N PRO A 47 -11.81 -1.21 -5.63
CA PRO A 47 -11.80 -2.66 -5.53
C PRO A 47 -10.36 -3.18 -5.64
N LEU A 48 -9.99 -4.14 -4.79
CA LEU A 48 -8.63 -4.70 -4.75
C LEU A 48 -8.19 -5.28 -6.11
N ALA A 49 -9.11 -5.91 -6.84
CA ALA A 49 -8.86 -6.39 -8.20
C ALA A 49 -8.48 -5.27 -9.18
N ARG A 50 -8.99 -4.04 -8.97
CA ARG A 50 -8.58 -2.86 -9.74
C ARG A 50 -7.30 -2.24 -9.19
N LEU A 51 -7.20 -2.12 -7.87
CA LEU A 51 -6.03 -1.53 -7.20
C LEU A 51 -4.74 -2.28 -7.55
N TRP A 52 -4.81 -3.59 -7.74
CA TRP A 52 -3.69 -4.42 -8.19
C TRP A 52 -3.04 -3.93 -9.49
N HIS A 53 -3.81 -3.29 -10.37
CA HIS A 53 -3.31 -2.73 -11.62
C HIS A 53 -2.65 -1.35 -11.46
N ALA A 54 -2.68 -0.76 -10.25
CA ALA A 54 -1.95 0.47 -9.97
C ALA A 54 -0.46 0.16 -9.82
N ILE A 55 0.26 0.24 -10.93
CA ILE A 55 1.68 -0.11 -11.01
C ILE A 55 2.50 0.92 -10.20
N PRO A 56 3.22 0.51 -9.14
CA PRO A 56 4.15 1.39 -8.45
C PRO A 56 5.34 1.72 -9.36
N ALA A 57 5.83 2.95 -9.28
CA ALA A 57 6.99 3.37 -10.08
C ALA A 57 8.26 2.62 -9.65
N PHE A 58 9.09 2.23 -10.62
CA PHE A 58 10.39 1.60 -10.39
C PHE A 58 11.53 2.52 -10.86
N PRO A 59 12.65 2.66 -10.10
CA PRO A 59 12.87 2.13 -8.75
C PRO A 59 12.36 3.10 -7.67
N THR A 60 11.40 2.68 -6.82
CA THR A 60 10.94 3.51 -5.70
C THR A 60 10.51 2.69 -4.49
N ARG A 61 10.47 3.32 -3.31
CA ARG A 61 9.96 2.68 -2.09
C ARG A 61 8.46 2.32 -2.19
N SER A 62 7.71 2.89 -3.15
CA SER A 62 6.28 2.58 -3.37
C SER A 62 6.03 1.15 -3.82
N GLU A 63 7.06 0.43 -4.28
CA GLU A 63 7.02 -1.02 -4.56
C GLU A 63 6.58 -1.87 -3.35
N VAL A 64 6.55 -1.29 -2.14
CA VAL A 64 5.91 -1.89 -0.96
C VAL A 64 4.44 -2.27 -1.22
N TRP A 65 3.70 -1.49 -2.01
CA TRP A 65 2.31 -1.77 -2.37
C TRP A 65 2.16 -3.09 -3.14
N LEU A 66 3.04 -3.31 -4.13
CA LEU A 66 3.08 -4.57 -4.87
C LEU A 66 3.32 -5.75 -3.91
N ARG A 67 4.30 -5.63 -3.02
CA ARG A 67 4.62 -6.71 -2.07
C ARG A 67 3.49 -6.99 -1.07
N LEU A 68 2.79 -5.96 -0.60
CA LEU A 68 1.67 -6.10 0.31
C LEU A 68 0.49 -6.83 -0.34
N LEU A 69 0.15 -6.44 -1.56
CA LEU A 69 -0.94 -7.07 -2.31
C LEU A 69 -0.57 -8.49 -2.77
N GLN A 70 0.69 -8.76 -3.15
CA GLN A 70 1.21 -10.11 -3.41
C GLN A 70 1.07 -11.00 -2.19
N LYS A 71 1.45 -10.49 -1.01
CA LYS A 71 1.33 -11.23 0.25
C LYS A 71 -0.12 -11.51 0.63
N TYR A 72 -1.04 -10.61 0.26
CA TYR A 72 -2.48 -10.82 0.46
C TYR A 72 -3.05 -11.91 -0.48
N GLY A 73 -2.39 -12.18 -1.62
CA GLY A 73 -2.76 -13.24 -2.56
C GLY A 73 -3.31 -12.73 -3.89
N LEU A 74 -3.00 -11.49 -4.26
CA LEU A 74 -3.31 -10.90 -5.57
C LEU A 74 -2.10 -10.92 -6.50
#